data_AF-A0A6A4HMW6-F1
#
_entry.id   AF-A0A6A4HMW6-F1
#
_cell.length_a   1.000
_cell.length_b   1.000
_cell.length_c   1.000
_cell.angle_alpha   90.00
_cell.angle_beta   90.00
_cell.angle_gamma   90.00
#
_symmetry.space_group_name_H-M   'P 1'
#
loop_
_entity.id
_entity.type
_entity.pdbx_description
1 polymer ?
#
loop_
_entity_poly.entity_id
_entity_poly.type
_entity_poly.pdbx_seq_one_letter_code
_entity_poly.pdbx_strand_id
1 'polypeptide(L)'
;MTNNCRSKLRWSPLSSTAPSAEAQAPRETGKLARQAEGKALTWPQYLLIRRNKRKWQNYASIPSSILGLAAGALYFGSLDTDPMKPIMGIDPFMFYGICTTACMGAGYIVGPSLGGRFGERIDAMDRQFYERISKNRVDVTLQSPTSERIGSLHQYRQWLRDQNKYRRKVVFDEQGGR
;
A
#
# COMPACT_ATOMS: atom_id res chain seq x y z
N MET A 1 -59.03 29.60 18.30
CA MET A 1 -58.79 30.86 19.03
C MET A 1 -58.43 30.49 20.47
N THR A 2 -57.14 30.46 20.79
CA THR A 2 -56.44 31.42 21.69
C THR A 2 -56.73 31.17 23.17
N ASN A 3 -55.81 31.16 24.13
CA ASN A 3 -54.36 31.26 24.23
C ASN A 3 -54.09 30.83 25.68
N ASN A 4 -53.14 29.92 25.95
CA ASN A 4 -52.72 29.64 27.33
C ASN A 4 -51.31 30.19 27.54
N CYS A 5 -51.26 31.35 28.20
CA CYS A 5 -50.06 32.03 28.66
C CYS A 5 -49.45 31.23 29.81
N ARG A 6 -48.26 30.65 29.61
CA ARG A 6 -47.39 30.25 30.72
C ARG A 6 -46.11 31.08 30.73
N SER A 7 -45.82 31.52 31.93
CA SER A 7 -44.88 32.51 32.39
C SER A 7 -43.43 32.28 31.93
N LYS A 8 -42.82 33.40 31.54
CA LYS A 8 -41.40 33.59 31.25
C LYS A 8 -40.57 33.35 32.52
N LEU A 9 -39.66 32.37 32.50
CA LEU A 9 -38.51 32.36 33.39
C LEU A 9 -37.32 32.93 32.61
N ARG A 10 -37.04 34.19 32.92
CA ARG A 10 -35.91 34.99 32.43
C ARG A 10 -34.74 34.74 33.37
N TRP A 11 -33.66 34.15 32.87
CA TRP A 11 -32.36 34.16 33.52
C TRP A 11 -31.36 34.77 32.54
N SER A 12 -30.87 35.97 32.88
CA SER A 12 -29.79 36.65 32.16
C SER A 12 -28.43 36.22 32.74
N PRO A 13 -27.34 36.34 31.96
CA PRO A 13 -26.07 35.71 32.25
C PRO A 13 -25.24 36.56 33.21
N LEU A 14 -24.54 35.91 34.15
CA LEU A 14 -23.42 36.53 34.84
C LEU A 14 -22.14 36.18 34.06
N SER A 15 -21.65 37.13 33.29
CA SER A 15 -20.29 37.16 32.78
C SER A 15 -19.33 37.43 33.93
N SER A 16 -18.48 36.46 34.26
CA SER A 16 -17.30 36.65 35.11
C SER A 16 -16.05 36.32 34.30
N THR A 17 -15.23 37.34 34.14
CA THR A 17 -13.94 37.35 33.45
C THR A 17 -12.85 36.97 34.44
N ALA A 18 -12.11 35.88 34.19
CA ALA A 18 -10.73 35.73 34.64
C ALA A 18 -9.99 34.72 33.73
N PRO A 19 -8.72 35.00 33.35
CA PRO A 19 -7.98 34.22 32.38
C PRO A 19 -7.25 33.06 33.07
N SER A 20 -7.62 31.82 32.73
CA SER A 20 -6.76 30.67 33.00
C SER A 20 -6.06 30.29 31.71
N ALA A 21 -4.87 30.87 31.55
CA ALA A 21 -3.88 30.44 30.58
C ALA A 21 -3.32 29.08 31.02
N GLU A 22 -4.03 28.00 30.71
CA GLU A 22 -3.50 26.64 30.88
C GLU A 22 -3.12 26.07 29.52
N ALA A 23 -1.86 26.31 29.19
CA ALA A 23 -0.94 25.43 28.46
C ALA A 23 -1.49 24.59 27.30
N GLN A 24 -1.20 25.09 26.10
CA GLN A 24 -1.10 24.29 24.89
C GLN A 24 -0.06 23.16 25.05
N ALA A 25 -0.51 21.92 24.81
CA ALA A 25 0.23 20.76 24.27
C ALA A 25 1.36 20.13 25.14
N PRO A 26 1.54 18.80 25.01
CA PRO A 26 2.38 18.33 23.90
C PRO A 26 1.67 17.29 23.04
N ARG A 27 1.31 17.69 21.82
CA ARG A 27 1.07 16.78 20.68
C ARG A 27 2.39 16.28 20.06
N GLU A 28 3.52 16.49 20.74
CA GLU A 28 4.88 16.14 20.32
C GLU A 28 5.21 14.65 20.59
N THR A 29 4.68 14.05 21.66
CA THR A 29 4.91 12.62 21.99
C THR A 29 4.35 11.66 20.95
N GLY A 30 3.28 12.05 20.24
CA GLY A 30 2.73 11.27 19.12
C GLY A 30 3.59 11.33 17.85
N LYS A 31 4.37 12.39 17.63
CA LYS A 31 5.30 12.48 16.50
C LYS A 31 6.56 11.65 16.75
N LEU A 32 7.10 11.64 17.96
CA LEU A 32 8.28 10.87 18.31
C LEU A 32 7.99 9.36 18.36
N ALA A 33 6.83 8.92 18.87
CA ALA A 33 6.41 7.52 18.78
C ALA A 33 6.18 7.06 17.32
N ARG A 34 5.66 7.95 16.46
CA ARG A 34 5.49 7.71 15.02
C ARG A 34 6.82 7.74 14.24
N GLN A 35 7.84 8.40 14.78
CA GLN A 35 9.20 8.41 14.23
C GLN A 35 10.05 7.23 14.73
N ALA A 36 9.78 6.70 15.94
CA ALA A 36 10.36 5.45 16.42
C ALA A 36 9.79 4.22 15.68
N GLU A 37 8.57 4.31 15.14
CA GLU A 37 8.04 3.41 14.09
C GLU A 37 8.72 3.58 12.72
N GLY A 38 9.71 4.48 12.57
CA GLY A 38 10.50 4.62 11.34
C GLY A 38 11.27 3.37 10.92
N LYS A 39 11.29 2.31 11.76
CA LYS A 39 11.83 0.99 11.45
C LYS A 39 10.78 -0.13 11.31
N ALA A 40 9.54 0.07 11.78
CA ALA A 40 8.48 -0.93 11.73
C ALA A 40 7.31 -0.41 10.87
N LEU A 41 7.01 -1.08 9.75
CA LEU A 41 5.92 -0.68 8.88
C LEU A 41 4.59 -0.61 9.63
N THR A 42 3.97 0.58 9.74
CA THR A 42 2.63 0.70 10.33
C THR A 42 1.59 -0.07 9.50
N TRP A 43 0.58 -0.67 10.14
CA TRP A 43 -0.46 -1.48 9.48
C TRP A 43 -1.13 -0.87 8.22
N PRO A 44 -1.54 0.42 8.19
CA PRO A 44 -2.04 1.05 6.97
C PRO A 44 -0.99 1.12 5.85
N GLN A 45 0.28 1.38 6.19
CA GLN A 45 1.37 1.44 5.22
C GLN A 45 1.61 0.06 4.58
N TYR A 46 1.63 -0.99 5.41
CA TYR A 46 1.72 -2.37 4.95
C TYR A 46 0.60 -2.73 3.95
N LEU A 47 -0.66 -2.41 4.25
CA LEU A 47 -1.79 -2.71 3.36
C LEU A 47 -1.72 -1.93 2.03
N LEU A 48 -1.27 -0.68 2.06
CA LEU A 48 -1.04 0.11 0.85
C LEU A 48 0.08 -0.48 -0.02
N ILE A 49 1.19 -0.88 0.60
CA ILE A 49 2.31 -1.51 -0.09
C ILE A 49 1.88 -2.85 -0.69
N ARG A 50 1.13 -3.66 0.04
CA ARG A 50 0.59 -4.93 -0.48
C ARG A 50 -0.35 -4.74 -1.66
N ARG A 51 -1.25 -3.73 -1.60
CA ARG A 51 -2.11 -3.35 -2.73
C ARG A 51 -1.30 -2.92 -3.94
N ASN A 52 -0.24 -2.16 -3.72
CA ASN A 52 0.57 -1.60 -4.78
C ASN A 52 1.67 -2.56 -5.25
N LYS A 53 1.95 -3.70 -4.57
CA LYS A 53 3.05 -4.64 -4.89
C LYS A 53 3.07 -5.05 -6.37
N ARG A 54 1.89 -5.33 -6.95
CA ARG A 54 1.74 -5.65 -8.39
C ARG A 54 2.05 -4.46 -9.31
N LYS A 55 1.76 -3.24 -8.86
CA LYS A 55 2.04 -2.01 -9.63
C LYS A 55 3.51 -1.62 -9.55
N TRP A 56 4.16 -1.84 -8.40
CA TRP A 56 5.58 -1.56 -8.20
C TRP A 56 6.47 -2.34 -9.17
N GLN A 57 6.12 -3.60 -9.48
CA GLN A 57 6.85 -4.39 -10.46
C GLN A 57 6.86 -3.73 -11.85
N ASN A 58 5.72 -3.18 -12.28
CA ASN A 58 5.61 -2.49 -13.57
C ASN A 58 6.22 -1.09 -13.54
N TYR A 59 6.02 -0.34 -12.45
CA TYR A 59 6.56 1.02 -12.32
C TYR A 59 8.06 1.07 -12.07
N ALA A 60 8.68 0.00 -11.57
CA ALA A 60 10.13 -0.07 -11.43
C ALA A 60 10.82 -0.50 -12.73
N SER A 61 10.18 -1.37 -13.52
CA SER A 61 10.79 -1.90 -14.75
C SER A 61 10.76 -0.88 -15.89
N ILE A 62 9.70 -0.08 -16.05
CA ILE A 62 9.60 0.95 -17.10
C ILE A 62 10.73 2.00 -17.04
N PRO A 63 10.93 2.75 -15.93
CA PRO A 63 11.99 3.74 -15.86
C PRO A 63 13.39 3.10 -15.89
N SER A 64 13.54 1.90 -15.33
CA SER A 64 14.80 1.15 -15.40
C SER A 64 15.15 0.73 -16.84
N SER A 65 14.15 0.37 -17.64
CA SER A 65 14.32 0.06 -19.06
C SER A 65 14.67 1.30 -19.86
N ILE A 66 14.01 2.44 -19.59
CA ILE A 66 14.33 3.74 -20.21
C ILE A 66 15.75 4.17 -19.84
N LEU A 67 16.15 4.00 -18.58
CA LEU A 67 17.49 4.32 -18.11
C LEU A 67 18.52 3.41 -18.78
N GLY A 68 18.27 2.10 -18.85
CA GLY A 68 19.14 1.15 -19.56
C GLY A 68 19.28 1.48 -21.06
N LEU A 69 18.18 1.85 -21.71
CA LEU A 69 18.17 2.31 -23.10
C LEU A 69 19.00 3.60 -23.25
N ALA A 70 18.72 4.62 -22.43
CA ALA A 70 19.42 5.90 -22.48
C ALA A 70 20.93 5.73 -22.23
N ALA A 71 21.31 4.90 -21.26
CA ALA A 71 22.70 4.57 -20.99
C ALA A 71 23.37 3.87 -22.18
N GLY A 72 22.70 2.88 -22.80
CA GLY A 72 23.19 2.21 -24.00
C GLY A 72 23.35 3.18 -25.17
N ALA A 73 22.35 4.01 -25.44
CA ALA A 73 22.37 5.00 -26.52
C ALA A 73 23.48 6.05 -26.33
N LEU A 74 23.66 6.56 -25.11
CA LEU A 74 24.75 7.48 -24.78
C LEU A 74 26.12 6.82 -24.92
N TYR A 75 26.25 5.56 -24.48
CA TYR A 75 27.49 4.80 -24.60
C TYR A 75 27.87 4.59 -26.07
N PHE A 76 26.97 4.07 -26.90
CA PHE A 76 27.25 3.82 -28.31
C PHE A 76 27.36 5.11 -29.13
N GLY A 77 26.64 6.17 -28.78
CA GLY A 77 26.78 7.48 -29.41
C GLY A 77 28.11 8.17 -29.12
N SER A 78 28.81 7.78 -28.06
CA SER A 78 30.16 8.28 -27.74
C SER A 78 31.28 7.51 -28.44
N LEU A 79 30.98 6.38 -29.09
CA LEU A 79 31.96 5.59 -29.83
C LEU A 79 32.06 6.09 -31.27
N ASP A 80 33.26 6.49 -31.69
CA ASP A 80 33.55 6.79 -33.09
C ASP A 80 33.35 5.51 -33.92
N THR A 81 32.22 5.47 -34.64
CA THR A 81 31.81 4.34 -35.45
C THR A 81 32.07 4.64 -36.92
N ASP A 82 32.94 3.87 -37.54
CA ASP A 82 33.18 3.93 -38.98
C ASP A 82 32.17 2.99 -39.70
N PRO A 83 31.17 3.52 -40.43
CA PRO A 83 30.08 2.71 -40.99
C PRO A 83 30.54 1.76 -42.10
N MET A 84 31.75 1.93 -42.62
CA MET A 84 32.31 1.09 -43.68
C MET A 84 32.98 -0.19 -43.17
N LYS A 85 33.18 -0.32 -41.85
CA LYS A 85 33.85 -1.47 -41.27
C LYS A 85 32.84 -2.38 -40.56
N PRO A 86 32.59 -3.61 -41.05
CA PRO A 86 31.70 -4.53 -40.38
C PRO A 86 32.30 -4.94 -39.02
N ILE A 87 31.44 -4.98 -37.99
CA ILE A 87 31.79 -5.40 -36.64
C ILE A 87 31.40 -6.88 -36.53
N MET A 88 32.39 -7.77 -36.42
CA MET A 88 32.18 -9.24 -36.39
C MET A 88 31.40 -9.79 -37.60
N GLY A 89 31.54 -9.17 -38.78
CA GLY A 89 30.84 -9.59 -40.01
C GLY A 89 29.36 -9.18 -40.07
N ILE A 90 28.89 -8.40 -39.09
CA ILE A 90 27.53 -7.84 -39.02
C ILE A 90 27.62 -6.34 -39.32
N ASP A 91 26.59 -5.80 -39.98
CA ASP A 91 26.42 -4.36 -40.21
C ASP A 91 26.42 -3.61 -38.86
N PRO A 92 27.26 -2.56 -38.69
CA PRO A 92 27.28 -1.73 -37.50
C PRO A 92 25.89 -1.30 -36.99
N PHE A 93 24.96 -0.95 -37.88
CA PHE A 93 23.61 -0.53 -37.45
C PHE A 93 22.84 -1.65 -36.75
N MET A 94 22.92 -2.88 -37.27
CA MET A 94 22.27 -4.03 -36.64
C MET A 94 22.95 -4.39 -35.31
N PHE A 95 24.28 -4.36 -35.26
CA PHE A 95 25.03 -4.67 -34.04
C PHE A 95 24.64 -3.72 -32.90
N TYR A 96 24.66 -2.41 -33.13
CA TYR A 96 24.26 -1.43 -32.13
C TYR A 96 22.77 -1.47 -31.80
N GLY A 97 21.91 -1.80 -32.77
CA GLY A 97 20.49 -2.03 -32.53
C GLY A 97 20.24 -3.18 -31.55
N ILE A 98 20.94 -4.31 -31.75
CA ILE A 98 20.89 -5.47 -30.86
C ILE A 98 21.46 -5.12 -29.49
N CYS A 99 22.60 -4.45 -29.42
CA CYS A 99 23.19 -4.05 -28.15
C CYS A 99 22.30 -3.07 -27.37
N THR A 100 21.69 -2.09 -28.04
CA THR A 100 20.81 -1.10 -27.39
C THR A 100 19.52 -1.75 -26.88
N THR A 101 18.93 -2.66 -27.66
CA THR A 101 17.77 -3.44 -27.22
C THR A 101 18.13 -4.41 -26.07
N ALA A 102 19.34 -4.98 -26.08
CA ALA A 102 19.86 -5.76 -24.97
C ALA A 102 20.04 -4.92 -23.70
N CYS A 103 20.55 -3.69 -23.79
CA CYS A 103 20.63 -2.76 -22.66
C CYS A 103 19.25 -2.42 -22.08
N MET A 104 18.24 -2.22 -22.92
CA MET A 104 16.85 -2.03 -22.47
C MET A 104 16.33 -3.28 -21.74
N GLY A 105 16.52 -4.47 -22.30
CA GLY A 105 16.11 -5.73 -21.69
C GLY A 105 16.82 -6.01 -20.36
N ALA A 106 18.12 -5.71 -20.27
CA ALA A 106 18.88 -5.79 -19.03
C ALA A 106 18.32 -4.82 -17.97
N GLY A 107 18.02 -3.57 -18.35
CA GLY A 107 17.37 -2.59 -17.49
C GLY A 107 16.01 -3.06 -16.98
N TYR A 108 15.23 -3.75 -17.81
CA TYR A 108 13.94 -4.33 -17.42
C TYR A 108 14.07 -5.39 -16.33
N ILE A 109 15.07 -6.27 -16.41
CA ILE A 109 15.30 -7.36 -15.44
C ILE A 109 15.87 -6.81 -14.12
N VAL A 110 16.81 -5.87 -14.22
CA VAL A 110 17.49 -5.29 -13.05
C VAL A 110 16.53 -4.42 -12.22
N GLY A 111 15.60 -3.70 -12.85
CA GLY A 111 14.69 -2.77 -12.18
C GLY A 111 13.92 -3.38 -11.00
N PRO A 112 13.10 -4.43 -11.20
CA PRO A 112 12.35 -5.09 -10.12
C PRO A 112 13.23 -5.76 -9.07
N SER A 113 14.44 -6.19 -9.45
CA SER A 113 15.36 -6.95 -8.60
C SER A 113 15.95 -6.10 -7.47
N LEU A 114 16.11 -4.78 -7.67
CA LEU A 114 16.58 -3.86 -6.62
C LEU A 114 15.56 -3.68 -5.46
N GLY A 115 14.30 -4.07 -5.64
CA GLY A 115 13.25 -3.97 -4.61
C GLY A 115 13.34 -4.99 -3.47
N GLY A 116 14.23 -6.00 -3.58
CA GLY A 116 14.30 -7.14 -2.65
C GLY A 116 14.56 -6.78 -1.18
N ARG A 117 15.21 -5.64 -0.90
CA ARG A 117 15.55 -5.20 0.47
C ARG A 117 14.33 -4.80 1.32
N PHE A 118 13.19 -4.49 0.67
CA PHE A 118 11.94 -4.25 1.38
C PHE A 118 11.15 -5.54 1.64
N GLY A 119 11.53 -6.65 1.00
CA GLY A 119 10.83 -7.94 1.07
C GLY A 119 10.76 -8.52 2.48
N GLU A 120 11.90 -8.65 3.16
CA GLU A 120 11.98 -9.35 4.46
C GLU A 120 11.05 -8.74 5.54
N ARG A 121 10.94 -7.41 5.57
CA ARG A 121 10.06 -6.70 6.51
C ARG A 121 8.59 -6.86 6.16
N ILE A 122 8.28 -6.87 4.85
CA ILE A 122 6.93 -7.11 4.34
C ILE A 122 6.52 -8.55 4.64
N ASP A 123 7.43 -9.51 4.51
CA ASP A 123 7.18 -10.93 4.75
C ASP A 123 6.86 -11.21 6.23
N ALA A 124 7.55 -10.53 7.16
CA ALA A 124 7.24 -10.62 8.59
C ALA A 124 5.82 -10.11 8.91
N MET A 125 5.40 -9.00 8.30
CA MET A 125 4.03 -8.48 8.44
C MET A 125 2.99 -9.33 7.71
N ASP A 126 3.35 -9.92 6.56
CA ASP A 126 2.51 -10.86 5.83
C ASP A 126 2.16 -12.05 6.72
N ARG A 127 3.13 -12.64 7.44
CA ARG A 127 2.87 -13.73 8.41
C ARG A 127 1.86 -13.33 9.48
N GLN A 128 2.07 -12.19 10.14
CA GLN A 128 1.13 -11.68 11.16
C GLN A 128 -0.27 -11.42 10.58
N PHE A 129 -0.36 -10.97 9.34
CA PHE A 129 -1.63 -10.81 8.63
C PHE A 129 -2.32 -12.15 8.40
N TYR A 130 -1.60 -13.16 7.91
CA TYR A 130 -2.15 -14.50 7.71
C TYR A 130 -2.63 -15.13 9.02
N GLU A 131 -1.92 -14.94 10.12
CA GLU A 131 -2.36 -15.38 11.45
C GLU A 131 -3.66 -14.70 11.90
N ARG A 132 -3.79 -13.38 11.69
CA ARG A 132 -5.04 -12.66 12.04
C ARG A 132 -6.22 -13.08 11.16
N ILE A 133 -5.95 -13.37 9.90
CA ILE A 133 -6.98 -13.84 8.98
C ILE A 133 -7.40 -15.27 9.32
N SER A 134 -6.45 -16.19 9.51
CA SER A 134 -6.74 -17.59 9.86
C SER A 134 -7.57 -17.70 11.14
N LYS A 135 -7.22 -16.95 12.19
CA LYS A 135 -7.98 -16.91 13.45
C LYS A 135 -9.43 -16.43 13.30
N ASN A 136 -9.70 -15.57 12.31
CA ASN A 136 -11.02 -14.94 12.14
C ASN A 136 -11.88 -15.59 11.04
N ARG A 137 -11.34 -16.55 10.28
CA ARG A 137 -12.11 -17.24 9.24
C ARG A 137 -13.08 -18.24 9.87
N VAL A 138 -14.30 -18.27 9.34
CA VAL A 138 -15.23 -19.39 9.49
C VAL A 138 -14.79 -20.53 8.54
N ASP A 139 -15.11 -21.79 8.86
CA ASP A 139 -14.57 -22.99 8.20
C ASP A 139 -14.53 -22.92 6.66
N VAL A 140 -13.38 -23.30 6.12
CA VAL A 140 -12.97 -23.12 4.72
C VAL A 140 -13.84 -23.90 3.74
N THR A 141 -14.47 -25.00 4.17
CA THR A 141 -15.35 -25.84 3.35
C THR A 141 -16.61 -25.12 2.88
N LEU A 142 -17.02 -24.04 3.56
CA LEU A 142 -18.21 -23.27 3.22
C LEU A 142 -17.91 -21.98 2.43
N GLN A 143 -16.64 -21.62 2.18
CA GLN A 143 -16.31 -20.31 1.60
C GLN A 143 -15.17 -20.34 0.58
N SER A 144 -15.47 -19.93 -0.66
CA SER A 144 -14.49 -19.67 -1.72
C SER A 144 -13.53 -18.52 -1.34
N PRO A 145 -12.29 -18.49 -1.87
CA PRO A 145 -11.17 -17.76 -1.28
C PRO A 145 -11.27 -16.23 -1.51
N THR A 146 -12.11 -15.55 -0.74
CA THR A 146 -12.28 -14.08 -0.81
C THR A 146 -11.13 -13.27 -0.19
N SER A 147 -10.20 -13.92 0.49
CA SER A 147 -9.09 -13.26 1.20
C SER A 147 -8.08 -12.56 0.33
N GLU A 148 -8.07 -12.84 -0.97
CA GLU A 148 -7.14 -12.20 -1.90
C GLU A 148 -7.43 -10.70 -2.09
N ARG A 149 -8.62 -10.22 -1.70
CA ARG A 149 -9.07 -8.84 -2.00
C ARG A 149 -8.91 -7.83 -0.85
N ILE A 150 -8.34 -8.20 0.30
CA ILE A 150 -8.21 -7.27 1.44
C ILE A 150 -7.02 -6.32 1.20
N GLY A 151 -7.26 -5.24 0.45
CA GLY A 151 -6.26 -4.23 0.08
C GLY A 151 -6.37 -2.91 0.86
N SER A 152 -7.29 -2.81 1.83
CA SER A 152 -7.51 -1.61 2.63
C SER A 152 -8.04 -1.93 4.03
N LEU A 153 -7.83 -1.01 4.98
CA LEU A 153 -8.38 -1.11 6.34
C LEU A 153 -9.91 -1.17 6.35
N HIS A 154 -10.57 -0.44 5.46
CA HIS A 154 -12.02 -0.44 5.34
C HIS A 154 -12.54 -1.82 4.93
N GLN A 155 -11.94 -2.41 3.89
CA GLN A 155 -12.28 -3.77 3.45
C GLN A 155 -12.00 -4.80 4.54
N TYR A 156 -10.92 -4.64 5.32
CA TYR A 156 -10.64 -5.53 6.45
C TYR A 156 -11.74 -5.47 7.52
N ARG A 157 -12.18 -4.27 7.91
CA ARG A 157 -13.27 -4.11 8.89
C ARG A 157 -14.61 -4.62 8.36
N GLN A 158 -14.88 -4.43 7.07
CA GLN A 158 -16.08 -4.96 6.42
C GLN A 158 -16.06 -6.49 6.42
N TRP A 159 -14.94 -7.08 6.04
CA TRP A 159 -14.73 -8.52 6.07
C TRP A 159 -14.95 -9.12 7.47
N LEU A 160 -14.42 -8.50 8.54
CA LEU A 160 -14.67 -8.95 9.91
C LEU A 160 -16.16 -8.91 10.30
N ARG A 161 -16.89 -7.88 9.86
CA ARG A 161 -18.35 -7.80 10.09
C ARG A 161 -19.08 -8.90 9.35
N ASP A 162 -18.69 -9.20 8.12
CA ASP A 162 -19.32 -10.24 7.31
C ASP A 162 -19.04 -11.63 7.90
N GLN A 163 -17.80 -11.91 8.33
CA GLN A 163 -17.46 -13.16 9.05
C GLN A 163 -18.30 -13.34 10.33
N ASN A 164 -18.51 -12.26 11.10
CA ASN A 164 -19.36 -12.32 12.30
C ASN A 164 -20.83 -12.58 11.96
N LYS A 165 -21.36 -12.02 10.86
CA LYS A 165 -22.71 -12.34 10.37
C LYS A 165 -22.82 -13.82 9.98
N TYR A 166 -21.83 -14.37 9.29
CA TYR A 166 -21.81 -15.79 8.93
C TYR A 166 -21.76 -16.69 10.17
N ARG A 167 -20.90 -16.39 11.15
CA ARG A 167 -20.84 -17.14 12.41
C ARG A 167 -22.18 -17.18 13.13
N ARG A 168 -22.90 -16.05 13.16
CA ARG A 168 -24.25 -16.00 13.73
C ARG A 168 -25.23 -16.86 12.95
N LYS A 169 -25.22 -16.81 11.61
CA LYS A 169 -26.10 -17.62 10.76
C LYS A 169 -25.91 -19.12 10.98
N VAL A 170 -24.66 -19.60 11.01
CA VAL A 170 -24.36 -21.01 11.28
C VAL A 170 -24.94 -21.45 12.63
N VAL A 171 -24.74 -20.64 13.68
CA VAL A 171 -25.31 -20.93 15.01
C VAL A 171 -26.85 -20.94 15.01
N PHE A 172 -27.50 -20.03 14.26
CA PHE A 172 -28.96 -20.01 14.14
C PHE A 172 -29.51 -21.23 13.39
N ASP A 173 -28.87 -21.63 12.29
CA ASP A 173 -29.29 -22.79 11.50
C ASP A 173 -29.15 -24.10 12.30
N GLU A 174 -28.12 -24.22 13.14
CA GLU A 174 -27.96 -25.37 14.06
C GLU A 174 -29.03 -25.44 15.16
N GLN A 175 -29.59 -24.30 15.58
CA GLN A 175 -30.58 -24.22 16.65
C GLN A 175 -32.03 -24.29 16.15
N GLY A 176 -32.31 -23.81 14.94
CA GLY A 176 -33.66 -23.79 14.35
C GLY A 176 -34.00 -25.01 13.48
N GLY A 177 -33.01 -25.86 13.17
CA GLY A 177 -33.16 -27.06 12.34
C GLY A 177 -33.36 -28.37 13.11
N ARG A 178 -33.81 -28.32 14.37
CA ARG A 178 -34.14 -29.50 15.18
C ARG A 178 -35.57 -29.43 15.69
#